data_AF-A0A8S3F7W4-F1
#
_entry.id   AF-A0A8S3F7W4-F1
#
_cell.length_a   1.000
_cell.length_b   1.000
_cell.length_c   1.000
_cell.angle_alpha   90.00
_cell.angle_beta   90.00
_cell.angle_gamma   90.00
#
_symmetry.space_group_name_H-M   'P 1'
#
loop_
_entity.id
_entity.type
_entity.pdbx_description
1 polymer ?
#
loop_
_entity_poly.entity_id
_entity_poly.type
_entity_poly.pdbx_seq_one_letter_code
_entity_poly.pdbx_strand_id
1 'polypeptide(L)'
;MLFHTDWQIKESGILVLGAIAEGCSHGLTPHLPDLVDYLIKCLNEIKPLVRSITCWTLSRYSTWIVHNEAQQNRFLIPLMSELLKRILDTNKKVQEAACSAFATLEEEACIQMVPYLKQILETLVHAFRKYQAKNLLILYDAIGTLADSVGTHLNRSDYIELLMPPLIERWNLLRNDDKDLFPLLECLSSIATALQTGFLPYCEPVFGRCILLVQQTLENNGGDALTDKDFMIVALDLLSGLAEGL
;
A
#
# COMPACT_ATOMS: atom_id res chain seq x y z
N MET A 1 -18.17 25.87 -0.52
CA MET A 1 -17.01 25.41 0.28
C MET A 1 -15.92 24.80 -0.62
N LEU A 2 -16.24 23.77 -1.40
CA LEU A 2 -15.25 23.07 -2.25
C LEU A 2 -14.46 23.97 -3.21
N PHE A 3 -15.13 24.90 -3.90
CA PHE A 3 -14.48 25.79 -4.88
C PHE A 3 -13.94 27.09 -4.29
N HIS A 4 -13.80 27.18 -2.96
CA HIS A 4 -13.33 28.40 -2.31
C HIS A 4 -11.84 28.66 -2.60
N THR A 5 -11.46 29.94 -2.71
CA THR A 5 -10.07 30.34 -3.01
C THR A 5 -9.13 30.14 -1.82
N ASP A 6 -9.63 30.37 -0.60
CA ASP A 6 -8.94 29.97 0.63
C ASP A 6 -8.83 28.44 0.73
N TRP A 7 -7.58 27.97 0.80
CA TRP A 7 -7.26 26.55 0.85
C TRP A 7 -7.77 25.87 2.12
N GLN A 8 -7.92 26.57 3.25
CA GLN A 8 -8.42 25.98 4.50
C GLN A 8 -9.92 25.65 4.40
N ILE A 9 -10.68 26.56 3.78
CA ILE A 9 -12.11 26.35 3.52
C ILE A 9 -12.31 25.27 2.46
N LYS A 10 -11.44 25.21 1.44
CA LYS A 10 -11.47 24.13 0.45
C LYS A 10 -11.13 22.77 1.08
N GLU A 11 -10.05 22.70 1.85
CA GLU A 11 -9.56 21.50 2.54
C GLU A 11 -10.65 20.92 3.45
N SER A 12 -11.25 21.73 4.31
CA SER A 12 -12.36 21.31 5.18
C SER A 12 -13.57 20.80 4.39
N GLY A 13 -13.88 21.41 3.24
CA GLY A 13 -14.92 20.90 2.35
C GLY A 13 -14.62 19.51 1.79
N ILE A 14 -13.36 19.26 1.40
CA ILE A 14 -12.92 17.95 0.89
C ILE A 14 -12.93 16.90 2.02
N LEU A 15 -12.51 17.28 3.23
CA LEU A 15 -12.62 16.43 4.41
C LEU A 15 -14.06 16.03 4.67
N VAL A 16 -15.00 16.99 4.65
CA VAL A 16 -16.43 16.71 4.88
C VAL A 16 -16.96 15.71 3.85
N LEU A 17 -16.60 15.84 2.56
CA LEU A 17 -17.00 14.86 1.54
C LEU A 17 -16.56 13.45 1.92
N GLY A 18 -15.28 13.26 2.26
CA GLY A 18 -14.77 11.94 2.65
C GLY A 18 -15.42 11.39 3.92
N ALA A 19 -15.69 12.26 4.90
CA ALA A 19 -16.32 11.89 6.17
C ALA A 19 -17.77 11.40 6.00
N ILE A 20 -18.52 11.93 5.02
CA ILE A 20 -19.91 11.53 4.76
C ILE A 20 -20.03 10.44 3.68
N ALA A 21 -18.91 10.00 3.10
CA ALA A 21 -18.92 8.98 2.05
C ALA A 21 -19.61 7.69 2.53
N GLU A 22 -19.34 7.31 3.78
CA GLU A 22 -20.03 6.24 4.48
C GLU A 22 -21.33 6.78 5.10
N GLY A 23 -22.47 6.19 4.73
CA GLY A 23 -23.78 6.59 5.23
C GLY A 23 -24.58 7.56 4.34
N CYS A 24 -23.93 8.33 3.46
CA CYS A 24 -24.62 9.19 2.47
C CYS A 24 -24.40 8.78 1.01
N SER A 25 -23.85 7.60 0.76
CA SER A 25 -23.50 7.10 -0.57
C SER A 25 -24.65 7.22 -1.58
N HIS A 26 -25.87 6.80 -1.21
CA HIS A 26 -27.03 6.85 -2.10
C HIS A 26 -27.37 8.27 -2.58
N GLY A 27 -27.33 9.26 -1.68
CA GLY A 27 -27.60 10.66 -2.03
C GLY A 27 -26.46 11.32 -2.80
N LEU A 28 -25.22 10.83 -2.64
CA LEU A 28 -24.05 11.35 -3.33
C LEU A 28 -23.83 10.76 -4.71
N THR A 29 -24.27 9.52 -4.97
CA THR A 29 -24.06 8.82 -6.25
C THR A 29 -24.37 9.66 -7.49
N PRO A 30 -25.48 10.43 -7.57
CA PRO A 30 -25.76 11.28 -8.72
C PRO A 30 -24.72 12.37 -8.98
N HIS A 31 -23.97 12.76 -7.95
CA HIS A 31 -22.96 13.83 -7.98
C HIS A 31 -21.53 13.31 -8.09
N LEU A 32 -21.29 12.02 -7.83
CA LEU A 32 -19.95 11.43 -7.85
C LEU A 32 -19.19 11.61 -9.18
N PRO A 33 -19.82 11.55 -10.38
CA PRO A 33 -19.09 11.80 -11.62
C PRO A 33 -18.35 13.14 -11.65
N ASP A 34 -19.01 14.22 -11.23
CA ASP A 34 -18.42 15.56 -11.23
C ASP A 34 -17.49 15.77 -10.02
N LEU A 35 -17.84 15.20 -8.87
CA LEU A 35 -17.04 15.30 -7.65
C LEU A 35 -15.69 14.56 -7.80
N VAL A 36 -15.68 13.35 -8.36
CA VAL A 36 -14.45 12.58 -8.57
C VAL A 36 -13.56 13.28 -9.59
N ASP A 37 -14.10 13.75 -10.72
CA ASP A 37 -13.34 14.55 -11.70
C ASP A 37 -12.72 15.80 -11.07
N TYR A 38 -13.44 16.46 -10.17
CA TYR A 38 -12.94 17.61 -9.42
C TYR A 38 -11.83 17.22 -8.43
N LEU A 39 -12.04 16.17 -7.63
CA LEU A 39 -11.08 15.71 -6.63
C LEU A 39 -9.78 15.22 -7.28
N ILE A 40 -9.82 14.52 -8.41
CA ILE A 40 -8.62 14.12 -9.15
C ILE A 40 -7.78 15.36 -9.53
N LYS A 41 -8.41 16.47 -9.90
CA LYS A 41 -7.69 17.74 -10.15
C LYS A 41 -7.08 18.31 -8.87
N CYS A 42 -7.77 18.18 -7.73
CA CYS A 42 -7.27 18.63 -6.43
C CYS A 42 -6.01 17.89 -5.95
N LEU A 43 -5.70 16.70 -6.49
CA LEU A 43 -4.42 16.02 -6.26
C LEU A 43 -3.21 16.85 -6.75
N ASN A 44 -3.41 17.86 -7.59
CA ASN A 44 -2.37 18.75 -8.09
C ASN A 44 -2.39 20.16 -7.45
N GLU A 45 -3.15 20.35 -6.36
CA GLU A 45 -3.19 21.62 -5.63
C GLU A 45 -1.84 22.00 -5.04
N ILE A 46 -1.55 23.30 -4.96
CA ILE A 46 -0.26 23.82 -4.48
C ILE A 46 -0.04 23.42 -3.01
N LYS A 47 -1.12 23.46 -2.21
CA LYS A 47 -1.05 23.21 -0.77
C LYS A 47 -1.00 21.71 -0.47
N PRO A 48 0.06 21.20 0.18
CA PRO A 48 0.20 19.78 0.47
C PRO A 48 -0.96 19.20 1.30
N LEU A 49 -1.51 19.98 2.24
CA LEU A 49 -2.63 19.54 3.07
C LEU A 49 -3.89 19.28 2.24
N VAL A 50 -4.14 20.09 1.21
CA VAL A 50 -5.25 19.86 0.26
C VAL A 50 -5.01 18.56 -0.51
N ARG A 51 -3.79 18.34 -1.01
CA ARG A 51 -3.45 17.08 -1.71
C ARG A 51 -3.62 15.86 -0.81
N SER A 52 -3.11 15.92 0.42
CA SER A 52 -3.23 14.83 1.40
C SER A 52 -4.69 14.47 1.69
N ILE A 53 -5.53 15.46 2.02
CA ILE A 53 -6.94 15.17 2.30
C ILE A 53 -7.68 14.68 1.05
N THR A 54 -7.28 15.15 -0.12
CA THR A 54 -7.87 14.69 -1.39
C THR A 54 -7.55 13.23 -1.66
N CYS A 55 -6.32 12.77 -1.37
CA CYS A 55 -5.96 11.34 -1.47
C CYS A 55 -6.88 10.50 -0.58
N TRP A 56 -7.03 10.88 0.69
CA TRP A 56 -7.90 10.18 1.63
C TRP A 56 -9.37 10.21 1.19
N THR A 57 -9.90 11.37 0.81
CA THR A 57 -11.31 11.49 0.37
C THR A 57 -11.57 10.65 -0.88
N LEU A 58 -10.65 10.60 -1.84
CA LEU A 58 -10.80 9.75 -3.03
C LEU A 58 -10.80 8.27 -2.68
N SER A 59 -10.00 7.82 -1.70
CA SER A 59 -10.00 6.41 -1.29
C SER A 59 -11.33 5.97 -0.68
N ARG A 60 -12.06 6.90 -0.03
CA ARG A 60 -13.42 6.64 0.47
C ARG A 60 -14.45 6.38 -0.63
N TYR A 61 -14.12 6.69 -1.88
CA TYR A 61 -14.96 6.42 -3.05
C TYR A 61 -14.35 5.37 -4.01
N SER A 62 -13.28 4.66 -3.60
CA SER A 62 -12.61 3.66 -4.44
C SER A 62 -13.58 2.61 -4.99
N THR A 63 -14.48 2.07 -4.16
CA THR A 63 -15.50 1.11 -4.60
C THR A 63 -16.33 1.65 -5.76
N TRP A 64 -16.86 2.88 -5.66
CA TRP A 64 -17.65 3.48 -6.73
C TRP A 64 -16.82 3.72 -8.00
N ILE A 65 -15.58 4.16 -7.84
CA ILE A 65 -14.66 4.46 -8.94
C ILE A 65 -14.31 3.19 -9.73
N VAL A 66 -14.02 2.10 -9.02
CA VAL A 66 -13.64 0.81 -9.61
C VAL A 66 -14.83 0.12 -10.30
N HIS A 67 -16.01 0.12 -9.66
CA HIS A 67 -17.20 -0.54 -10.20
C HIS A 67 -17.83 0.20 -11.40
N ASN A 68 -17.36 1.41 -11.72
CA ASN A 68 -17.79 2.15 -12.91
C ASN A 68 -16.97 1.75 -14.16
N GLU A 69 -16.95 0.46 -14.48
CA GLU A 69 -16.05 -0.13 -15.48
C GLU A 69 -16.15 0.54 -16.86
N ALA A 70 -17.37 0.89 -17.29
CA ALA A 70 -17.61 1.59 -18.56
C ALA A 70 -16.91 2.97 -18.65
N GLN A 71 -16.52 3.54 -17.51
CA GLN A 71 -15.86 4.84 -17.39
C GLN A 71 -14.48 4.74 -16.73
N GLN A 72 -13.80 3.58 -16.80
CA GLN A 72 -12.42 3.43 -16.30
C GLN A 72 -11.45 4.49 -16.84
N ASN A 73 -11.56 4.83 -18.13
CA ASN A 73 -10.77 5.88 -18.77
C ASN A 73 -11.00 7.29 -18.20
N ARG A 74 -12.13 7.50 -17.51
CA ARG A 74 -12.48 8.77 -16.87
C ARG A 74 -12.08 8.79 -15.40
N PHE A 75 -12.24 7.69 -14.68
CA PHE A 75 -12.07 7.68 -13.22
C PHE A 75 -10.88 6.85 -12.75
N LEU A 76 -10.91 5.52 -12.88
CA LEU A 76 -9.87 4.64 -12.34
C LEU A 76 -8.48 4.97 -12.88
N ILE A 77 -8.34 5.05 -14.21
CA ILE A 77 -7.03 5.26 -14.84
C ILE A 77 -6.43 6.63 -14.48
N PRO A 78 -7.19 7.75 -14.59
CA PRO A 78 -6.68 9.05 -14.15
C PRO A 78 -6.38 9.10 -12.65
N LEU A 79 -7.23 8.51 -11.80
CA LEU A 79 -6.99 8.46 -10.36
C LEU A 79 -5.69 7.73 -10.04
N MET A 80 -5.52 6.51 -10.54
CA MET A 80 -4.32 5.71 -10.34
C MET A 80 -3.07 6.47 -10.81
N SER A 81 -3.11 7.04 -12.03
CA SER A 81 -2.00 7.84 -12.55
C SER A 81 -1.64 9.02 -11.63
N GLU A 82 -2.62 9.76 -11.12
CA GLU A 82 -2.35 10.89 -10.23
C GLU A 82 -1.91 10.46 -8.82
N LEU A 83 -2.44 9.37 -8.27
CA LEU A 83 -1.98 8.79 -7.00
C LEU A 83 -0.53 8.31 -7.09
N LEU A 84 -0.15 7.61 -8.17
CA LEU A 84 1.25 7.19 -8.39
C LEU A 84 2.19 8.40 -8.41
N LYS A 85 1.79 9.52 -9.03
CA LYS A 85 2.57 10.78 -8.95
C LYS A 85 2.64 11.33 -7.52
N ARG A 86 1.58 11.19 -6.72
CA ARG A 86 1.53 11.66 -5.33
C ARG A 86 2.29 10.76 -4.35
N ILE A 87 2.42 9.46 -4.61
CA ILE A 87 3.34 8.57 -3.89
C ILE A 87 4.75 9.16 -3.96
N LEU A 88 5.13 9.78 -5.08
CA LEU A 88 6.43 10.43 -5.24
C LEU A 88 6.43 11.94 -4.91
N ASP A 89 5.44 12.46 -4.19
CA ASP A 89 5.35 13.88 -3.81
C ASP A 89 6.57 14.31 -2.97
N THR A 90 6.96 15.58 -3.06
CA THR A 90 8.06 16.12 -2.23
C THR A 90 7.70 16.23 -0.75
N ASN A 91 6.40 16.28 -0.41
CA ASN A 91 5.93 16.39 0.96
C ASN A 91 5.62 15.01 1.57
N LYS A 92 6.25 14.72 2.71
CA LYS A 92 6.12 13.42 3.40
C LYS A 92 4.69 13.07 3.83
N LYS A 93 3.85 14.06 4.16
CA LYS A 93 2.44 13.82 4.50
C LYS A 93 1.60 13.49 3.28
N VAL A 94 1.99 13.98 2.11
CA VAL A 94 1.32 13.64 0.85
C VAL A 94 1.73 12.25 0.40
N GLN A 95 3.01 11.90 0.53
CA GLN A 95 3.50 10.53 0.30
C GLN A 95 2.72 9.50 1.12
N GLU A 96 2.63 9.71 2.44
CA GLU A 96 1.85 8.88 3.37
C GLU A 96 0.38 8.75 2.91
N ALA A 97 -0.31 9.89 2.73
CA ALA A 97 -1.72 9.87 2.34
C ALA A 97 -1.97 9.22 0.97
N ALA A 98 -1.08 9.43 0.01
CA ALA A 98 -1.20 8.87 -1.33
C ALA A 98 -0.93 7.36 -1.34
N CYS A 99 0.07 6.90 -0.58
CA CYS A 99 0.40 5.48 -0.46
C CYS A 99 -0.75 4.70 0.18
N SER A 100 -1.29 5.19 1.30
CA SER A 100 -2.45 4.56 1.95
C SER A 100 -3.71 4.61 1.07
N ALA A 101 -3.97 5.73 0.38
CA ALA A 101 -5.10 5.81 -0.54
C ALA A 101 -4.95 4.86 -1.74
N PHE A 102 -3.71 4.61 -2.17
CA PHE A 102 -3.41 3.68 -3.24
C PHE A 102 -3.60 2.23 -2.80
N ALA A 103 -3.18 1.86 -1.59
CA ALA A 103 -3.46 0.54 -1.00
C ALA A 103 -4.97 0.23 -0.99
N THR A 104 -5.80 1.17 -0.50
CA THR A 104 -7.27 1.02 -0.58
C THR A 104 -7.79 0.89 -2.01
N LEU A 105 -7.15 1.54 -2.99
CA LEU A 105 -7.55 1.41 -4.40
C LEU A 105 -7.17 0.04 -4.97
N GLU A 106 -6.03 -0.51 -4.57
CA GLU A 106 -5.57 -1.86 -4.94
C GLU A 106 -6.55 -2.93 -4.45
N GLU A 107 -6.97 -2.87 -3.18
CA GLU A 107 -7.96 -3.79 -2.58
C GLU A 107 -9.28 -3.81 -3.34
N GLU A 108 -9.73 -2.66 -3.83
CA GLU A 108 -10.99 -2.55 -4.56
C GLU A 108 -10.83 -2.99 -6.02
N ALA A 109 -9.72 -2.59 -6.68
CA ALA A 109 -9.50 -2.82 -8.10
C ALA A 109 -9.06 -4.25 -8.42
N CYS A 110 -8.33 -4.91 -7.53
CA CYS A 110 -7.79 -6.26 -7.70
C CYS A 110 -7.14 -6.45 -9.09
N ILE A 111 -7.65 -7.42 -9.87
CA ILE A 111 -7.16 -7.76 -11.20
C ILE A 111 -7.24 -6.61 -12.22
N GLN A 112 -8.02 -5.56 -11.98
CA GLN A 112 -8.05 -4.37 -12.84
C GLN A 112 -6.71 -3.61 -12.82
N MET A 113 -5.85 -3.86 -11.82
CA MET A 113 -4.50 -3.31 -11.74
C MET A 113 -3.49 -4.01 -12.68
N VAL A 114 -3.77 -5.26 -13.09
CA VAL A 114 -2.85 -6.10 -13.87
C VAL A 114 -2.28 -5.42 -15.13
N PRO A 115 -3.08 -4.69 -15.94
CA PRO A 115 -2.57 -3.99 -17.13
C PRO A 115 -1.53 -2.90 -16.83
N TYR A 116 -1.48 -2.42 -15.58
CA TYR A 116 -0.67 -1.27 -15.16
C TYR A 116 0.47 -1.66 -14.22
N LEU A 117 0.60 -2.95 -13.88
CA LEU A 117 1.52 -3.46 -12.87
C LEU A 117 2.95 -2.97 -13.03
N LYS A 118 3.47 -2.95 -14.26
CA LYS A 118 4.82 -2.47 -14.52
C LYS A 118 5.03 -1.03 -14.02
N GLN A 119 4.11 -0.12 -14.36
CA GLN A 119 4.19 1.29 -13.97
C GLN A 119 4.00 1.46 -12.45
N ILE A 120 3.11 0.67 -11.87
CA ILE A 120 2.87 0.66 -10.41
C ILE A 120 4.17 0.26 -9.70
N LEU A 121 4.75 -0.88 -10.05
CA LEU A 121 5.99 -1.40 -9.46
C LEU A 121 7.16 -0.44 -9.64
N GLU A 122 7.34 0.16 -10.83
CA GLU A 122 8.38 1.17 -11.05
C GLU A 122 8.24 2.36 -10.09
N THR A 123 7.01 2.78 -9.81
CA THR A 123 6.73 3.88 -8.88
C THR A 123 7.01 3.47 -7.43
N LEU A 124 6.52 2.30 -6.99
CA LEU A 124 6.73 1.79 -5.63
C LEU A 124 8.22 1.53 -5.36
N VAL A 125 8.94 0.97 -6.33
CA VAL A 125 10.40 0.76 -6.26
C VAL A 125 11.15 2.09 -6.19
N HIS A 126 10.71 3.11 -6.91
CA HIS A 126 11.30 4.45 -6.76
C HIS A 126 11.06 5.05 -5.36
N ALA A 127 9.92 4.76 -4.73
CA ALA A 127 9.58 5.26 -3.41
C ALA A 127 10.55 4.78 -2.32
N PHE A 128 11.14 3.57 -2.43
CA PHE A 128 12.16 3.07 -1.49
C PHE A 128 13.37 4.00 -1.32
N ARG A 129 13.74 4.72 -2.38
CA ARG A 129 14.88 5.67 -2.36
C ARG A 129 14.51 7.03 -1.80
N LYS A 130 13.21 7.33 -1.74
CA LYS A 130 12.67 8.63 -1.37
C LYS A 130 12.11 8.66 0.05
N TYR A 131 11.53 7.55 0.48
CA TYR A 131 10.82 7.45 1.74
C TYR A 131 11.78 7.39 2.92
N GLN A 132 11.35 8.00 4.02
CA GLN A 132 11.98 7.85 5.32
C GLN A 132 11.27 6.77 6.12
N ALA A 133 11.86 6.34 7.25
CA ALA A 133 11.40 5.22 8.07
C ALA A 133 9.87 5.11 8.20
N LYS A 134 9.20 6.18 8.68
CA LYS A 134 7.73 6.18 8.83
C LYS A 134 6.97 5.83 7.55
N ASN A 135 7.31 6.48 6.43
CA ASN A 135 6.58 6.26 5.18
C ASN A 135 6.95 4.92 4.53
N LEU A 136 8.15 4.40 4.84
CA LEU A 136 8.59 3.10 4.35
C LEU A 136 7.71 1.96 4.89
N LEU A 137 7.22 2.08 6.13
CA LEU A 137 6.28 1.10 6.70
C LEU A 137 4.99 1.02 5.88
N ILE A 138 4.46 2.17 5.45
CA ILE A 138 3.25 2.27 4.62
C ILE A 138 3.52 1.78 3.18
N LEU A 139 4.76 1.89 2.71
CA LEU A 139 5.14 1.35 1.42
C LEU A 139 5.13 -0.18 1.42
N TYR A 140 5.56 -0.82 2.52
CA TYR A 140 5.48 -2.28 2.66
C TYR A 140 4.04 -2.77 2.63
N ASP A 141 3.16 -2.10 3.37
CA ASP A 141 1.70 -2.37 3.36
C ASP A 141 1.14 -2.30 1.93
N ALA A 142 1.35 -1.18 1.22
CA ALA A 142 0.89 -1.06 -0.17
C ALA A 142 1.46 -2.13 -1.12
N ILE A 143 2.73 -2.52 -0.98
CA ILE A 143 3.30 -3.59 -1.81
C ILE A 143 2.67 -4.94 -1.47
N GLY A 144 2.43 -5.22 -0.18
CA GLY A 144 1.76 -6.44 0.27
C GLY A 144 0.32 -6.51 -0.28
N THR A 145 -0.44 -5.43 -0.11
CA THR A 145 -1.79 -5.28 -0.66
C THR A 145 -1.82 -5.48 -2.17
N LEU A 146 -0.88 -4.90 -2.92
CA LEU A 146 -0.76 -5.12 -4.36
C LEU A 146 -0.54 -6.61 -4.68
N ALA A 147 0.36 -7.28 -3.95
CA ALA A 147 0.65 -8.69 -4.14
C ALA A 147 -0.60 -9.57 -3.90
N ASP A 148 -1.36 -9.30 -2.84
CA ASP A 148 -2.62 -10.00 -2.54
C ASP A 148 -3.69 -9.71 -3.61
N SER A 149 -3.75 -8.47 -4.10
CA SER A 149 -4.74 -8.01 -5.08
C SER A 149 -4.55 -8.61 -6.48
N VAL A 150 -3.30 -8.84 -6.91
CA VAL A 150 -3.00 -9.37 -8.26
C VAL A 150 -2.51 -10.81 -8.27
N GLY A 151 -2.14 -11.36 -7.11
CA GLY A 151 -1.69 -12.74 -6.95
C GLY A 151 -0.59 -13.13 -7.94
N THR A 152 -0.78 -14.27 -8.61
CA THR A 152 0.21 -14.88 -9.51
C THR A 152 0.56 -14.04 -10.74
N HIS A 153 -0.19 -12.97 -11.05
CA HIS A 153 0.20 -12.00 -12.06
C HIS A 153 1.51 -11.26 -11.72
N LEU A 154 1.90 -11.24 -10.43
CA LEU A 154 3.16 -10.70 -9.98
C LEU A 154 4.35 -11.64 -10.29
N ASN A 155 4.10 -12.94 -10.49
CA ASN A 155 5.13 -13.95 -10.77
C ASN A 155 5.65 -13.86 -12.22
N ARG A 156 6.41 -12.79 -12.50
CA ARG A 156 7.14 -12.59 -13.75
C ARG A 156 8.56 -12.15 -13.46
N SER A 157 9.52 -12.66 -14.23
CA SER A 157 10.94 -12.37 -14.00
C SER A 157 11.24 -10.87 -13.98
N ASP A 158 10.66 -10.09 -14.89
CA ASP A 158 10.85 -8.64 -14.96
C ASP A 158 10.30 -7.88 -13.74
N TYR A 159 9.24 -8.39 -13.11
CA TYR A 159 8.66 -7.81 -11.91
C TYR A 159 9.44 -8.21 -10.65
N ILE A 160 9.86 -9.47 -10.57
CA ILE A 160 10.67 -10.00 -9.47
C ILE A 160 12.04 -9.29 -9.42
N GLU A 161 12.70 -9.14 -10.56
CA GLU A 161 13.99 -8.45 -10.70
C GLU A 161 13.90 -6.97 -10.30
N LEU A 162 12.73 -6.35 -10.46
CA LEU A 162 12.48 -4.96 -10.07
C LEU A 162 12.20 -4.85 -8.57
N LEU A 163 11.35 -5.71 -8.02
CA LEU A 163 10.78 -5.60 -6.68
C LEU A 163 11.66 -6.18 -5.57
N MET A 164 12.26 -7.36 -5.80
CA MET A 164 12.96 -8.09 -4.74
C MET A 164 14.25 -7.41 -4.25
N PRO A 165 15.11 -6.81 -5.10
CA PRO A 165 16.35 -6.20 -4.62
C PRO A 165 16.18 -5.16 -3.50
N PRO A 166 15.29 -4.14 -3.60
CA PRO A 166 15.11 -3.18 -2.51
C PRO A 166 14.53 -3.81 -1.25
N LEU A 167 13.67 -4.83 -1.34
CA LEU A 167 13.13 -5.54 -0.18
C LEU A 167 14.22 -6.32 0.55
N ILE A 168 15.07 -7.04 -0.18
CA ILE A 168 16.18 -7.80 0.39
C ILE A 168 17.26 -6.88 0.97
N GLU A 169 17.51 -5.72 0.37
CA GLU A 169 18.37 -4.69 0.96
C GLU A 169 17.85 -4.27 2.33
N ARG A 170 16.54 -3.99 2.46
CA ARG A 170 15.92 -3.61 3.73
C ARG A 170 15.91 -4.76 4.73
N TRP A 171 15.64 -5.98 4.28
CA TRP A 171 15.72 -7.19 5.09
C TRP A 171 17.08 -7.31 5.77
N ASN A 172 18.17 -7.19 5.01
CA ASN A 172 19.52 -7.32 5.55
C ASN A 172 19.94 -6.18 6.48
N LEU A 173 19.31 -5.00 6.38
CA LEU A 173 19.60 -3.84 7.22
C LEU A 173 18.93 -3.90 8.60
N LEU A 174 17.69 -4.38 8.66
CA LEU A 174 16.92 -4.44 9.91
C LEU A 174 17.47 -5.52 10.84
N ARG A 175 17.42 -5.28 12.14
CA ARG A 175 17.85 -6.24 13.17
C ARG A 175 16.67 -7.10 13.64
N ASN A 176 16.95 -8.19 14.34
CA ASN A 176 15.92 -9.08 14.88
C ASN A 176 15.15 -8.51 16.08
N ASP A 177 15.65 -7.42 16.67
CA ASP A 177 15.00 -6.68 17.76
C ASP A 177 14.31 -5.40 17.27
N ASP A 178 14.27 -5.18 15.96
CA ASP A 178 13.69 -3.98 15.33
C ASP A 178 12.22 -4.21 14.95
N LYS A 179 11.31 -3.40 15.51
CA LYS A 179 9.86 -3.50 15.23
C LYS A 179 9.50 -3.04 13.82
N ASP A 180 10.38 -2.31 13.13
CA ASP A 180 10.21 -1.99 11.71
C ASP A 180 10.28 -3.25 10.82
N LEU A 181 10.68 -4.40 11.38
CA LEU A 181 10.65 -5.70 10.72
C LEU A 181 9.22 -6.24 10.51
N PHE A 182 8.24 -5.86 11.35
CA PHE A 182 6.88 -6.42 11.25
C PHE A 182 6.23 -6.12 9.90
N PRO A 183 6.16 -4.86 9.42
CA PRO A 183 5.49 -4.58 8.16
C PRO A 183 6.26 -5.16 6.96
N LEU A 184 7.59 -5.31 7.08
CA LEU A 184 8.40 -5.96 6.04
C LEU A 184 8.12 -7.47 5.97
N LEU A 185 7.99 -8.15 7.11
CA LEU A 185 7.66 -9.58 7.16
C LEU A 185 6.25 -9.85 6.61
N GLU A 186 5.27 -9.03 7.00
CA GLU A 186 3.89 -9.10 6.47
C GLU A 186 3.89 -8.91 4.95
N CYS A 187 4.57 -7.87 4.45
CA CYS A 187 4.74 -7.64 3.02
C CYS A 187 5.40 -8.82 2.29
N LEU A 188 6.47 -9.39 2.85
CA LEU A 188 7.13 -10.56 2.28
C LEU A 188 6.23 -11.80 2.29
N SER A 189 5.27 -11.90 3.22
CA SER A 189 4.32 -13.01 3.28
C SER A 189 3.40 -12.98 2.06
N SER A 190 2.75 -11.84 1.81
CA SER A 190 1.91 -11.63 0.62
C SER A 190 2.70 -11.84 -0.68
N ILE A 191 3.95 -11.33 -0.74
CA ILE A 191 4.82 -11.52 -1.91
C ILE A 191 5.19 -12.99 -2.12
N ALA A 192 5.53 -13.73 -1.06
CA ALA A 192 5.89 -15.15 -1.18
C ALA A 192 4.73 -15.96 -1.76
N THR A 193 3.51 -15.72 -1.27
CA THR A 193 2.29 -16.36 -1.78
C THR A 193 2.03 -15.98 -3.24
N ALA A 194 2.19 -14.70 -3.61
CA ALA A 194 1.97 -14.22 -4.97
C ALA A 194 3.03 -14.72 -5.98
N LEU A 195 4.30 -14.77 -5.57
CA LEU A 195 5.42 -15.17 -6.43
C LEU A 195 5.54 -16.69 -6.57
N GLN A 196 5.00 -17.47 -5.64
CA GLN A 196 5.10 -18.92 -5.63
C GLN A 196 6.56 -19.40 -5.84
N THR A 197 6.79 -20.32 -6.78
CA THR A 197 8.13 -20.80 -7.18
C THR A 197 9.10 -19.68 -7.61
N GLY A 198 8.59 -18.51 -8.01
CA GLY A 198 9.42 -17.32 -8.27
C GLY A 198 10.15 -16.80 -7.03
N PHE A 199 9.68 -17.13 -5.83
CA PHE A 199 10.31 -16.77 -4.56
C PHE A 199 11.47 -17.71 -4.17
N LEU A 200 11.62 -18.87 -4.82
CA LEU A 200 12.63 -19.89 -4.48
C LEU A 200 14.05 -19.34 -4.25
N PRO A 201 14.58 -18.40 -5.08
CA PRO A 201 15.93 -17.86 -4.88
C PRO A 201 16.12 -17.10 -3.56
N TYR A 202 15.03 -16.68 -2.92
CA TYR A 202 15.03 -15.87 -1.69
C TYR A 202 14.57 -16.66 -0.47
N CYS A 203 14.01 -17.87 -0.66
CA CYS A 203 13.36 -18.64 0.40
C CYS A 203 14.30 -19.02 1.55
N GLU A 204 15.48 -19.59 1.25
CA GLU A 204 16.38 -20.12 2.28
C GLU A 204 16.78 -19.09 3.37
N PRO A 205 17.29 -17.88 3.03
CA PRO A 205 17.63 -16.90 4.05
C PRO A 205 16.40 -16.33 4.78
N VAL A 206 15.25 -16.27 4.12
CA VAL A 206 14.00 -15.80 4.72
C VAL A 206 13.50 -16.81 5.76
N PHE A 207 13.39 -18.07 5.37
CA PHE A 207 13.00 -19.19 6.23
C PHE A 207 13.92 -19.29 7.45
N GLY A 208 15.24 -19.30 7.23
CA GLY A 208 16.23 -19.42 8.31
C GLY A 208 16.10 -18.32 9.36
N ARG A 209 15.83 -17.07 8.93
CA ARG A 209 15.63 -15.96 9.87
C ARG A 209 14.31 -16.06 10.63
N CYS A 210 13.22 -16.48 9.99
CA CYS A 210 11.95 -16.69 10.69
C CYS A 210 12.08 -17.73 11.80
N ILE A 211 12.77 -18.85 11.53
CA ILE A 211 13.06 -19.86 12.56
C ILE A 211 13.88 -19.28 13.71
N LEU A 212 14.90 -18.46 13.40
CA LEU A 212 15.70 -17.79 14.42
C LEU A 212 14.86 -16.84 15.28
N LEU A 213 13.96 -16.05 14.69
CA LEU A 213 13.06 -15.16 15.43
C LEU A 213 12.16 -15.94 16.40
N VAL A 214 11.54 -17.02 15.91
CA VAL A 214 10.71 -17.91 16.74
C VAL A 214 11.52 -18.51 17.89
N GLN A 215 12.73 -19.03 17.62
CA GLN A 215 13.61 -19.58 18.65
C GLN A 215 13.99 -18.54 19.70
N GLN A 216 14.41 -17.35 19.29
CA GLN A 216 14.78 -16.25 20.18
C GLN A 216 13.60 -15.84 21.08
N THR A 217 12.39 -15.74 20.53
CA THR A 217 11.19 -15.45 21.32
C THR A 217 10.91 -16.57 22.33
N LEU A 218 11.04 -17.85 21.94
CA LEU A 218 10.82 -18.99 22.86
C LEU A 218 11.86 -19.06 23.98
N GLU A 219 13.14 -18.83 23.68
CA GLU A 219 14.24 -18.85 24.66
C GLU A 219 14.14 -17.72 25.68
N ASN A 220 13.72 -16.52 25.25
CA ASN A 220 13.49 -15.38 26.13
C ASN A 220 12.24 -15.56 27.02
N ASN A 221 11.32 -16.45 26.64
CA ASN A 221 10.03 -16.70 27.29
C ASN A 221 10.08 -17.77 28.39
N GLY A 222 11.12 -17.80 29.23
CA GLY A 222 11.34 -18.78 30.31
C GLY A 222 10.28 -18.85 31.44
N GLY A 223 8.98 -18.76 31.12
CA GLY A 223 7.86 -19.02 32.02
C GLY A 223 6.86 -17.87 32.17
N ASP A 224 7.12 -16.68 31.62
CA ASP A 224 6.25 -15.51 31.85
C ASP A 224 5.24 -15.28 30.71
N ALA A 225 3.98 -15.07 31.07
CA ALA A 225 2.87 -14.92 30.11
C ALA A 225 2.79 -13.50 29.50
N LEU A 226 3.62 -12.57 29.99
CA LEU A 226 3.61 -11.14 29.68
C LEU A 226 4.58 -10.73 28.57
N THR A 227 5.35 -11.65 27.99
CA THR A 227 6.33 -11.30 26.97
C THR A 227 5.70 -11.00 25.61
N ASP A 228 6.25 -10.00 24.93
CA ASP A 228 5.94 -9.61 23.56
C ASP A 228 6.22 -10.79 22.60
N LYS A 229 5.15 -11.31 21.98
CA LYS A 229 5.18 -12.45 21.03
C LYS A 229 5.05 -12.00 19.58
N ASP A 230 5.06 -10.70 19.31
CA ASP A 230 4.76 -10.15 17.98
C ASP A 230 5.76 -10.66 16.94
N PHE A 231 7.06 -10.69 17.25
CA PHE A 231 8.08 -11.26 16.36
C PHE A 231 7.82 -12.72 15.97
N MET A 232 7.34 -13.53 16.92
CA MET A 232 7.03 -14.93 16.66
C MET A 232 5.79 -15.07 15.79
N ILE A 233 4.75 -14.27 16.03
CA ILE A 233 3.51 -14.29 15.24
C ILE A 233 3.82 -13.97 13.78
N VAL A 234 4.46 -12.83 13.52
CA VAL A 234 4.72 -12.37 12.16
C VAL A 234 5.73 -13.27 11.43
N ALA A 235 6.70 -13.85 12.14
CA ALA A 235 7.61 -14.84 11.57
C ALA A 235 6.88 -16.13 11.17
N LEU A 236 5.91 -16.58 11.97
CA LEU A 236 5.09 -17.76 11.65
C LEU A 236 4.16 -17.49 10.47
N ASP A 237 3.60 -16.29 10.36
CA ASP A 237 2.77 -15.91 9.21
C ASP A 237 3.56 -15.96 7.90
N LEU A 238 4.79 -15.44 7.88
CA LEU A 238 5.66 -15.56 6.71
C LEU A 238 6.08 -17.01 6.42
N LEU A 239 6.30 -17.84 7.44
CA LEU A 239 6.52 -19.28 7.22
C LEU A 239 5.29 -19.97 6.61
N SER A 240 4.07 -19.55 6.99
CA SER A 240 2.83 -20.03 6.36
C SER A 240 2.77 -19.60 4.89
N GLY A 241 3.04 -18.32 4.60
CA GLY A 241 3.06 -17.81 3.21
C GLY A 241 4.09 -18.52 2.33
N LEU A 242 5.27 -18.84 2.87
CA LEU A 242 6.27 -19.67 2.17
C LEU A 242 5.75 -21.09 1.89
N ALA A 243 5.05 -21.71 2.84
CA ALA A 243 4.50 -23.07 2.68
C ALA A 243 3.28 -23.11 1.74
N GLU A 244 2.52 -22.02 1.64
CA GLU A 244 1.39 -21.89 0.72
C GLU A 244 1.85 -21.58 -0.71
N GLY A 245 2.91 -20.77 -0.86
CA GLY A 245 3.44 -20.36 -2.16
C GLY A 245 4.34 -21.39 -2.86
N LEU A 246 5.11 -22.18 -2.12
CA LEU A 246 6.14 -23.09 -2.65
C LEU A 246 5.67 -24.55 -2.72
#